data_AF-A0A2V1HXV5-F1
#
_entry.id   AF-A0A2V1HXV5-F1
#
_cell.length_a   1.000
_cell.length_b   1.000
_cell.length_c   1.000
_cell.angle_alpha   90.00
_cell.angle_beta   90.00
_cell.angle_gamma   90.00
#
_symmetry.space_group_name_H-M   'P 1'
#
loop_
_entity.id
_entity.type
_entity.pdbx_description
1 polymer ?
#
loop_
_entity_poly.entity_id
_entity_poly.type
_entity_poly.pdbx_seq_one_letter_code
_entity_poly.pdbx_strand_id
1 'polypeptide(L)'
;MRRTIRAAATIILTAGLVLAGATAAFADHDAGIEGTDHCEYGGTLVGGPSTTLYTDLWTTKRVKGTLTVVCTFTGIPSLVPADQMGGWKPDWYAPTKPRLYTETVPCFPPGGELAGGTGPGGNGVPTADRTGVVFYRSTALLTCFWADDPTDDPGYWDASATP
;
A
#
# COMPACT_ATOMS: atom_id res chain seq x y z
N MET A 1 49.85 20.03 6.03
CA MET A 1 48.66 20.85 5.70
C MET A 1 47.86 20.38 4.48
N ARG A 2 48.46 20.00 3.35
CA ARG A 2 47.69 19.58 2.14
C ARG A 2 46.95 18.23 2.25
N ARG A 3 47.37 17.33 3.15
CA ARG A 3 46.76 15.99 3.32
C ARG A 3 45.49 16.00 4.17
N THR A 4 45.42 16.87 5.19
CA THR A 4 44.25 17.01 6.08
C THR A 4 43.06 17.65 5.39
N ILE A 5 43.29 18.58 4.45
CA ILE A 5 42.23 19.24 3.67
C ILE A 5 41.53 18.26 2.73
N ARG A 6 42.27 17.31 2.14
CA ARG A 6 41.69 16.28 1.26
C ARG A 6 40.81 15.30 2.01
N ALA A 7 41.21 14.88 3.22
CA ALA A 7 40.41 13.98 4.05
C ALA A 7 39.09 14.61 4.51
N ALA A 8 39.11 15.91 4.87
CA ALA A 8 37.89 16.63 5.25
C ALA A 8 36.91 16.79 4.07
N ALA A 9 37.42 17.06 2.86
CA ALA A 9 36.59 17.16 1.66
C ALA A 9 35.91 15.82 1.31
N THR A 10 36.60 14.69 1.49
CA THR A 10 36.02 13.36 1.23
C THR A 10 34.89 13.03 2.20
N ILE A 11 35.04 13.33 3.50
CA ILE A 11 34.01 13.07 4.52
C ILE A 11 32.75 13.91 4.25
N ILE A 12 32.91 15.18 3.89
CA ILE A 12 31.79 16.09 3.58
C ILE A 12 31.06 15.63 2.30
N LEU A 13 31.79 15.18 1.27
CA LEU A 13 31.18 14.63 0.05
C LEU A 13 30.43 13.31 0.32
N THR A 14 30.95 12.42 1.16
CA THR A 14 30.23 11.19 1.54
C THR A 14 29.01 11.47 2.42
N ALA A 15 29.08 12.47 3.31
CA ALA A 15 27.92 12.88 4.10
C ALA A 15 26.81 13.48 3.22
N GLY A 16 27.18 14.28 2.20
CA GLY A 16 26.23 14.80 1.21
C GLY A 16 25.57 13.70 0.36
N LEU A 17 26.31 12.65 -0.03
CA LEU A 17 25.76 11.51 -0.77
C LEU A 17 24.83 10.63 0.07
N VAL A 18 25.14 10.44 1.36
CA VAL A 18 24.28 9.66 2.28
C VAL A 18 23.02 10.46 2.67
N LEU A 19 23.12 11.79 2.80
CA LEU A 19 21.97 12.67 3.09
C LEU A 19 21.08 12.95 1.87
N ALA A 20 21.60 12.87 0.64
CA ALA A 20 20.81 13.00 -0.59
C ALA A 20 20.27 11.66 -1.12
N GLY A 21 20.93 10.54 -0.80
CA GLY A 21 20.49 9.18 -1.18
C GLY A 21 19.49 8.54 -0.22
N ALA A 22 19.34 9.10 0.99
CA ALA A 22 18.29 8.73 1.93
C ALA A 22 17.14 9.72 1.88
N THR A 23 16.58 9.97 0.69
CA THR A 23 15.13 10.20 0.64
C THR A 23 14.54 8.97 1.32
N ALA A 24 13.92 9.16 2.48
CA ALA A 24 13.20 8.10 3.15
C ALA A 24 12.34 7.42 2.09
N ALA A 25 12.69 6.18 1.76
CA ALA A 25 11.78 5.28 1.08
C ALA A 25 10.68 5.02 2.12
N PHE A 26 9.75 5.97 2.21
CA PHE A 26 8.39 5.63 2.51
C PHE A 26 7.98 4.74 1.34
N ALA A 27 8.22 3.43 1.50
CA ALA A 27 7.38 2.46 0.86
C ALA A 27 6.00 2.70 1.49
N ASP A 28 5.30 3.69 0.95
CA ASP A 28 3.89 3.88 1.20
C ASP A 28 3.25 2.67 0.54
N HIS A 29 3.04 1.66 1.37
CA HIS A 29 2.30 0.47 1.01
C HIS A 29 0.85 0.92 0.85
N ASP A 30 0.37 0.97 -0.39
CA ASP A 30 -1.04 1.17 -0.70
C ASP A 30 -1.83 -0.13 -0.47
N ALA A 31 -3.16 -0.03 -0.47
CA ALA A 31 -4.02 -1.21 -0.36
C ALA A 31 -4.24 -1.87 -1.73
N GLY A 32 -4.63 -3.13 -1.77
CA GLY A 32 -5.02 -3.79 -3.03
C GLY A 32 -4.72 -5.26 -3.06
N ILE A 33 -4.88 -5.87 -4.22
CA ILE A 33 -4.39 -7.21 -4.49
C ILE A 33 -3.08 -7.07 -5.27
N GLU A 34 -1.99 -7.53 -4.66
CA GLU A 34 -0.68 -7.55 -5.29
C GLU A 34 -0.57 -8.83 -6.11
N GLY A 35 -0.23 -8.70 -7.39
CA GLY A 35 -0.17 -9.87 -8.28
C GLY A 35 -1.49 -10.65 -8.29
N THR A 36 -1.40 -11.98 -8.28
CA THR A 36 -2.59 -12.86 -8.31
C THR A 36 -2.79 -13.64 -7.01
N ASP A 37 -1.98 -13.35 -6.00
CA ASP A 37 -1.68 -14.25 -4.90
C ASP A 37 -2.16 -13.74 -3.54
N HIS A 38 -2.04 -12.44 -3.24
CA HIS A 38 -2.46 -11.91 -1.93
C HIS A 38 -3.02 -10.49 -1.96
N CYS A 39 -3.92 -10.22 -1.02
CA CYS A 39 -4.35 -8.87 -0.69
C CYS A 39 -3.45 -8.23 0.36
N GLU A 40 -3.21 -6.94 0.18
CA GLU A 40 -2.48 -6.05 1.08
C GLU A 40 -3.38 -4.90 1.55
N TYR A 41 -3.24 -4.52 2.82
CA TYR A 41 -3.76 -3.27 3.36
C TYR A 41 -2.59 -2.45 3.89
N GLY A 42 -2.41 -1.27 3.31
CA GLY A 42 -1.38 -0.30 3.66
C GLY A 42 -1.41 0.20 5.10
N GLY A 43 -0.28 0.14 5.79
CA GLY A 43 -0.14 0.64 7.17
C GLY A 43 -0.35 2.16 7.33
N THR A 44 -0.22 2.94 6.25
CA THR A 44 -0.41 4.40 6.29
C THR A 44 -1.89 4.80 6.28
N LEU A 45 -2.78 3.90 5.89
CA LEU A 45 -4.20 4.19 5.64
C LEU A 45 -4.99 4.50 6.91
N VAL A 46 -6.04 5.32 6.75
CA VAL A 46 -6.90 5.77 7.84
C VAL A 46 -7.72 4.62 8.43
N GLY A 47 -7.79 4.58 9.77
CA GLY A 47 -8.68 3.68 10.51
C GLY A 47 -8.06 2.35 10.96
N GLY A 48 -6.93 1.95 10.37
CA GLY A 48 -6.22 0.71 10.70
C GLY A 48 -4.91 0.91 11.49
N PRO A 49 -4.28 -0.21 11.92
CA PRO A 49 -2.96 -0.18 12.53
C PRO A 49 -1.91 0.30 11.52
N SER A 50 -0.73 0.73 11.98
CA SER A 50 0.33 1.21 11.09
C SER A 50 1.11 0.10 10.38
N THR A 51 0.75 -1.15 10.64
CA THR A 51 1.39 -2.32 10.06
C THR A 51 0.63 -2.73 8.81
N THR A 52 1.37 -3.13 7.79
CA THR A 52 0.78 -3.73 6.60
C THR A 52 0.11 -5.04 6.97
N LEU A 53 -1.13 -5.23 6.54
CA LEU A 53 -1.85 -6.49 6.70
C LEU A 53 -1.84 -7.24 5.38
N TYR A 54 -1.65 -8.56 5.45
CA TYR A 54 -1.66 -9.45 4.30
C TYR A 54 -2.74 -10.52 4.47
N THR A 55 -3.36 -10.94 3.37
CA THR A 55 -4.32 -12.05 3.38
C THR A 55 -4.47 -12.68 2.00
N ASP A 56 -4.56 -14.01 1.95
CA ASP A 56 -4.92 -14.76 0.74
C ASP A 56 -6.45 -14.94 0.64
N LEU A 57 -7.20 -14.46 1.65
CA LEU A 57 -8.66 -14.58 1.69
C LEU A 57 -9.29 -13.41 0.96
N TRP A 58 -9.57 -13.61 -0.32
CA TRP A 58 -10.22 -12.59 -1.15
C TRP A 58 -11.23 -13.19 -2.13
N THR A 59 -12.10 -12.32 -2.62
CA THR A 59 -13.05 -12.65 -3.69
C THR A 59 -13.13 -11.50 -4.68
N THR A 60 -13.27 -11.87 -5.95
CA THR A 60 -13.64 -10.94 -7.02
C THR A 60 -15.09 -11.14 -7.41
N LYS A 61 -15.74 -10.05 -7.82
CA LYS A 61 -17.06 -10.07 -8.42
C LYS A 61 -17.07 -9.13 -9.61
N ARG A 62 -17.37 -9.70 -10.79
CA ARG A 62 -17.48 -8.97 -12.05
C ARG A 62 -18.92 -8.95 -12.51
N VAL A 63 -19.45 -7.76 -12.78
CA VAL A 63 -20.83 -7.60 -13.25
C VAL A 63 -20.89 -6.44 -14.24
N LYS A 64 -21.29 -6.73 -15.49
CA LYS A 64 -21.49 -5.71 -16.54
C LYS A 64 -20.29 -4.76 -16.73
N GLY A 65 -19.08 -5.31 -16.80
CA GLY A 65 -17.85 -4.52 -16.95
C GLY A 65 -17.44 -3.74 -15.69
N THR A 66 -18.03 -4.03 -14.53
CA THR A 66 -17.57 -3.49 -13.23
C THR A 66 -16.77 -4.57 -12.50
N LEU A 67 -15.75 -4.15 -11.73
CA LEU A 67 -14.95 -5.02 -10.87
C LEU A 67 -15.13 -4.63 -9.41
N THR A 68 -15.42 -5.61 -8.55
CA THR A 68 -15.32 -5.46 -7.10
C THR A 68 -14.38 -6.52 -6.54
N VAL A 69 -13.43 -6.09 -5.71
CA VAL A 69 -12.56 -6.96 -4.93
C VAL A 69 -12.91 -6.78 -3.46
N VAL A 70 -13.03 -7.88 -2.73
CA VAL A 70 -13.17 -7.88 -1.27
C VAL A 70 -12.09 -8.75 -0.66
N CYS A 71 -11.24 -8.15 0.17
CA CYS A 71 -10.18 -8.81 0.92
C CYS A 71 -10.57 -8.92 2.39
N THR A 72 -10.36 -10.10 2.99
CA THR A 72 -10.70 -10.38 4.39
C THR A 72 -9.44 -10.63 5.20
N PHE A 73 -9.10 -9.70 6.08
CA PHE A 73 -7.96 -9.83 6.99
C PHE A 73 -8.45 -10.40 8.32
N THR A 74 -7.71 -11.36 8.88
CA THR A 74 -8.03 -11.98 10.17
C THR A 74 -6.80 -11.98 11.07
N GLY A 75 -7.00 -12.20 12.38
CA GLY A 75 -5.90 -12.23 13.33
C GLY A 75 -5.32 -10.85 13.66
N ILE A 76 -6.04 -9.76 13.33
CA ILE A 76 -5.62 -8.41 13.67
C ILE A 76 -5.58 -8.27 15.21
N PRO A 77 -4.47 -7.80 15.81
CA PRO A 77 -4.38 -7.60 17.25
C PRO A 77 -5.48 -6.68 17.78
N SER A 78 -5.93 -6.88 19.02
CA SER A 78 -6.90 -5.96 19.63
C SER A 78 -6.30 -4.59 20.00
N LEU A 79 -4.98 -4.55 20.16
CA LEU A 79 -4.17 -3.38 20.47
C LEU A 79 -2.87 -3.46 19.69
N VAL A 80 -2.51 -2.36 19.03
CA VAL A 80 -1.17 -2.11 18.51
C VAL A 80 -0.64 -0.87 19.25
N PRO A 81 0.36 -1.01 20.15
CA PRO A 81 0.84 0.12 20.93
C PRO A 81 1.58 1.15 20.07
N ALA A 82 1.63 2.41 20.53
CA ALA A 82 2.16 3.55 19.78
C ALA A 82 3.61 3.36 19.31
N ASP A 83 4.43 2.65 20.09
CA ASP A 83 5.83 2.34 19.72
C ASP A 83 5.94 1.39 18.52
N GLN A 84 4.87 0.65 18.21
CA GLN A 84 4.72 -0.22 17.04
C GLN A 84 3.88 0.43 15.93
N MET A 85 3.28 1.59 16.19
CA MET A 85 2.43 2.33 15.25
C MET A 85 3.22 3.28 14.33
N GLY A 86 4.55 3.29 14.43
CA GLY A 86 5.40 4.34 13.85
C GLY A 86 5.20 5.67 14.61
N GLY A 87 6.26 6.47 14.77
CA GLY A 87 6.29 7.60 15.70
C GLY A 87 5.27 8.74 15.50
N TRP A 88 4.33 8.59 14.56
CA TRP A 88 3.30 9.57 14.19
C TRP A 88 1.86 9.11 14.45
N LYS A 89 1.60 7.83 14.78
CA LYS A 89 0.26 7.33 15.15
C LYS A 89 0.20 6.98 16.65
N PRO A 90 -0.89 7.31 17.36
CA PRO A 90 -1.10 6.86 18.74
C PRO A 90 -1.39 5.35 18.77
N ASP A 91 -1.53 4.79 19.98
CA ASP A 91 -2.07 3.44 20.17
C ASP A 91 -3.31 3.23 19.28
N TRP A 92 -3.33 2.12 18.56
CA TRP A 92 -4.51 1.70 17.83
C TRP A 92 -5.23 0.58 18.55
N TYR A 93 -6.55 0.71 18.65
CA TYR A 93 -7.42 -0.27 19.27
C TYR A 93 -8.42 -0.78 18.24
N ALA A 94 -8.54 -2.10 18.13
CA ALA A 94 -9.52 -2.73 17.28
C ALA A 94 -10.95 -2.32 17.70
N PRO A 95 -11.79 -1.80 16.78
CA PRO A 95 -13.14 -1.41 17.11
C PRO A 95 -14.00 -2.58 17.59
N THR A 96 -14.73 -2.37 18.69
CA THR A 96 -15.69 -3.35 19.23
C THR A 96 -17.05 -3.34 18.54
N LYS A 97 -17.26 -2.39 17.62
CA LYS A 97 -18.41 -2.28 16.71
C LYS A 97 -17.87 -2.02 15.30
N PRO A 98 -18.54 -2.50 14.23
CA PRO A 98 -18.08 -2.24 12.87
C PRO A 98 -17.87 -0.74 12.64
N ARG A 99 -16.67 -0.38 12.18
CA ARG A 99 -16.32 0.99 11.78
C ARG A 99 -15.92 0.99 10.32
N LEU A 100 -16.71 1.69 9.53
CA LEU A 100 -16.39 1.96 8.13
C LEU A 100 -15.51 3.21 8.06
N TYR A 101 -14.41 3.08 7.34
CA TYR A 101 -13.56 4.18 6.92
C TYR A 101 -13.63 4.23 5.40
N THR A 102 -14.15 5.33 4.88
CA THR A 102 -14.19 5.62 3.45
C THR A 102 -13.17 6.71 3.18
N GLU A 103 -12.15 6.36 2.44
CA GLU A 103 -11.19 7.28 1.87
C GLU A 103 -10.95 6.78 0.45
N THR A 104 -10.65 7.67 -0.49
CA THR A 104 -10.15 7.26 -1.81
C THR A 104 -8.71 6.81 -1.60
N VAL A 105 -8.58 5.57 -1.18
CA VAL A 105 -7.31 4.89 -0.96
C VAL A 105 -6.85 4.35 -2.31
N PRO A 106 -5.56 4.46 -2.66
CA PRO A 106 -5.05 3.77 -3.83
C PRO A 106 -5.28 2.27 -3.65
N CYS A 107 -6.10 1.69 -4.52
CA CYS A 107 -6.33 0.25 -4.57
C CYS A 107 -6.13 -0.28 -5.98
N PHE A 108 -5.46 -1.43 -6.10
CA PHE A 108 -5.04 -2.01 -7.38
C PHE A 108 -5.82 -3.28 -7.73
N PRO A 109 -6.08 -3.51 -9.03
CA PRO A 109 -6.82 -4.68 -9.48
C PRO A 109 -5.92 -5.92 -9.47
N PRO A 110 -6.50 -7.14 -9.49
CA PRO A 110 -5.73 -8.38 -9.56
C PRO A 110 -4.78 -8.38 -10.76
N GLY A 111 -3.56 -8.86 -10.53
CA GLY A 111 -2.49 -9.17 -11.47
C GLY A 111 -1.66 -7.98 -11.97
N GLY A 112 -1.93 -6.74 -11.53
CA GLY A 112 -1.06 -5.62 -11.87
C GLY A 112 0.35 -5.91 -11.34
N GLU A 113 1.32 -6.20 -12.21
CA GLU A 113 2.67 -6.55 -11.78
C GLU A 113 3.36 -5.36 -11.09
N LEU A 114 3.93 -5.62 -9.91
CA LEU A 114 4.81 -4.68 -9.22
C LEU A 114 6.21 -4.73 -9.81
N ALA A 115 6.40 -4.10 -10.97
CA ALA A 115 7.73 -3.95 -11.55
C ALA A 115 8.54 -2.90 -10.75
N GLY A 116 9.26 -3.35 -9.74
CA GLY A 116 10.46 -2.71 -9.18
C GLY A 116 10.49 -1.18 -9.07
N GLY A 117 9.92 -0.63 -7.99
CA GLY A 117 10.31 0.67 -7.43
C GLY A 117 9.30 1.82 -7.58
N THR A 118 9.13 2.55 -6.46
CA THR A 118 8.27 3.73 -6.23
C THR A 118 6.75 3.50 -6.31
N GLY A 119 6.21 2.93 -5.24
CA GLY A 119 4.77 2.95 -4.96
C GLY A 119 3.96 1.88 -5.71
N PRO A 120 2.86 1.41 -5.13
CA PRO A 120 1.94 0.50 -5.81
C PRO A 120 1.32 1.10 -7.07
N GLY A 121 1.20 0.25 -8.10
CA GLY A 121 0.60 0.59 -9.39
C GLY A 121 1.55 1.01 -10.49
N GLY A 122 2.84 1.21 -10.20
CA GLY A 122 3.74 1.85 -11.17
C GLY A 122 3.13 3.15 -11.72
N ASN A 123 3.75 3.73 -12.75
CA ASN A 123 3.08 4.78 -13.49
C ASN A 123 2.11 4.12 -14.48
N GLY A 124 0.81 4.09 -14.17
CA GLY A 124 -0.23 3.75 -15.15
C GLY A 124 -1.26 2.69 -14.76
N VAL A 125 -1.14 2.00 -13.62
CA VAL A 125 -2.21 1.08 -13.19
C VAL A 125 -3.42 1.88 -12.66
N PRO A 126 -4.65 1.64 -13.18
CA PRO A 126 -5.86 2.29 -12.70
C PRO A 126 -6.13 2.00 -11.22
N THR A 127 -6.25 3.07 -10.43
CA THR A 127 -6.71 2.97 -9.05
C THR A 127 -8.22 2.75 -8.99
N ALA A 128 -8.69 2.11 -7.92
CA ALA A 128 -10.13 1.92 -7.70
C ALA A 128 -10.87 3.26 -7.59
N ASP A 129 -12.02 3.36 -8.25
CA ASP A 129 -12.91 4.53 -8.16
C ASP A 129 -13.42 4.75 -6.73
N ARG A 130 -13.62 3.65 -6.00
CA ARG A 130 -14.07 3.67 -4.61
C ARG A 130 -13.41 2.57 -3.80
N THR A 131 -12.99 2.96 -2.61
CA THR A 131 -12.45 2.05 -1.60
C THR A 131 -13.14 2.25 -0.26
N GLY A 132 -13.27 1.17 0.49
CA GLY A 132 -13.77 1.22 1.86
C GLY A 132 -13.14 0.12 2.69
N VAL A 133 -12.82 0.44 3.94
CA VAL A 133 -12.36 -0.54 4.92
C VAL A 133 -13.29 -0.59 6.11
N VAL A 134 -13.68 -1.79 6.52
CA VAL A 134 -14.46 -2.02 7.73
C VAL A 134 -13.61 -2.77 8.74
N PHE A 135 -13.35 -2.18 9.90
CA PHE A 135 -12.71 -2.86 11.02
C PHE A 135 -13.75 -3.32 12.05
N TYR A 136 -13.61 -4.58 12.50
CA TYR A 136 -14.37 -5.14 13.60
C TYR A 136 -13.57 -6.23 14.32
N ARG A 137 -13.22 -5.98 15.59
CA ARG A 137 -12.41 -6.89 16.41
C ARG A 137 -11.14 -7.30 15.65
N SER A 138 -10.87 -8.61 15.55
CA SER A 138 -9.71 -9.18 14.87
C SER A 138 -9.90 -9.36 13.37
N THR A 139 -10.81 -8.59 12.75
CA THR A 139 -11.15 -8.70 11.32
C THR A 139 -11.20 -7.33 10.67
N ALA A 140 -10.69 -7.25 9.44
CA ALA A 140 -10.91 -6.13 8.55
C ALA A 140 -11.40 -6.60 7.17
N LEU A 141 -12.28 -5.82 6.56
CA LEU A 141 -12.73 -6.02 5.18
C LEU A 141 -12.31 -4.81 4.36
N LEU A 142 -11.43 -5.01 3.38
CA LEU A 142 -11.12 -4.02 2.37
C LEU A 142 -11.99 -4.31 1.15
N THR A 143 -12.70 -3.31 0.66
CA THR A 143 -13.46 -3.37 -0.59
C THR A 143 -12.90 -2.36 -1.56
N CYS A 144 -12.59 -2.80 -2.78
CA CYS A 144 -12.18 -1.97 -3.89
C CYS A 144 -13.14 -2.14 -5.04
N PHE A 145 -13.51 -1.04 -5.67
CA PHE A 145 -14.51 -1.00 -6.72
C PHE A 145 -13.99 -0.18 -7.90
N TRP A 146 -14.07 -0.76 -9.09
CA TRP A 146 -13.88 -0.10 -10.38
C TRP A 146 -15.20 -0.10 -11.15
N ALA A 147 -15.60 1.08 -11.62
CA ALA A 147 -16.76 1.28 -12.47
C ALA A 147 -16.54 0.65 -13.85
N ASP A 148 -15.32 0.72 -14.37
CA ASP A 148 -14.88 0.02 -15.57
C ASP A 148 -13.77 -0.96 -15.19
N ASP A 149 -13.98 -2.25 -15.45
CA ASP A 149 -13.08 -3.34 -15.10
C ASP A 149 -11.76 -3.19 -15.86
N PRO A 150 -10.68 -2.78 -15.17
CA PRO A 150 -9.45 -2.43 -15.85
C PRO A 150 -8.78 -3.64 -16.46
N THR A 151 -9.10 -4.86 -16.00
CA THR A 151 -8.48 -6.08 -16.54
C THR A 151 -9.19 -6.62 -17.78
N ASP A 152 -10.29 -6.01 -18.22
CA ASP A 152 -10.97 -6.36 -19.47
C ASP A 152 -10.25 -5.74 -20.70
N ASP A 153 -9.36 -4.77 -20.49
CA ASP A 153 -8.51 -4.20 -21.54
C ASP A 153 -7.27 -5.08 -21.77
N PRO A 154 -7.04 -5.64 -22.98
CA PRO A 154 -5.82 -6.41 -23.27
C PRO A 154 -4.53 -5.60 -23.10
N GLY A 155 -4.57 -4.26 -23.15
CA GLY A 155 -3.42 -3.39 -22.86
C GLY A 155 -3.09 -3.24 -21.36
N TYR A 156 -3.97 -3.71 -20.46
CA TYR A 156 -3.83 -3.60 -19.02
C TYR A 156 -2.61 -4.35 -18.44
N TRP A 157 -2.29 -5.50 -19.02
CA TRP A 157 -1.19 -6.36 -18.55
C TRP A 157 0.17 -5.98 -19.14
N ASP A 158 0.18 -5.09 -20.13
CA ASP A 158 1.35 -4.80 -20.95
C ASP A 158 2.03 -3.51 -20.43
N ALA A 159 2.47 -3.53 -19.16
CA ALA A 159 3.31 -2.47 -18.60
C ALA A 159 4.70 -2.39 -19.30
N SER A 160 5.00 -3.36 -20.17
CA SER A 160 6.10 -3.32 -21.15
C SER A 160 5.80 -2.54 -22.43
N ALA A 161 4.55 -2.16 -22.70
CA ALA A 161 4.13 -1.51 -23.92
C ALA A 161 3.95 0.02 -23.74
N THR A 162 5.02 0.71 -23.37
CA THR A 162 5.18 2.13 -23.74
C THR A 162 6.59 2.30 -24.33
N PRO A 163 6.74 2.91 -25.52
CA PRO A 163 8.02 3.01 -26.24
C PRO A 163 9.10 3.84 -25.55
#